data_AF-A0A535XS82-F1
#
_entry.id   AF-A0A535XS82-F1
#
_cell.length_a   1.000
_cell.length_b   1.000
_cell.length_c   1.000
_cell.angle_alpha   90.00
_cell.angle_beta   90.00
_cell.angle_gamma   90.00
#
_symmetry.space_group_name_H-M   'P 1'
#
loop_
_entity.id
_entity.type
_entity.pdbx_description
1 polymer ?
#
loop_
_entity_poly.entity_id
_entity_poly.type
_entity_poly.pdbx_seq_one_letter_code
_entity_poly.pdbx_strand_id
1 'polypeptide(L)'
;MAEELRFFLRTALYTALIAVLYWIVSYEWAGSVLLAFVAVATGLMVVAFFVAVHATRGELTAGTRGALRRAGAVVARVVGFAEPRGPAGAAPLAAGLEPIPLGSIWPLLGAAAAMMLGLGLVYGPWLVLPGIALLAITIWGWITRP
;
A
#
# COMPACT_ATOMS: atom_id res chain seq x y z
N MET A 1 4.11 -10.46 -7.33
CA MET A 1 2.67 -10.50 -6.93
C MET A 1 2.38 -11.38 -5.71
N ALA A 2 2.50 -12.71 -5.74
CA ALA A 2 2.19 -13.54 -4.55
C ALA A 2 3.17 -13.29 -3.38
N GLU A 3 4.45 -13.06 -3.69
CA GLU A 3 5.50 -12.72 -2.73
C GLU A 3 5.22 -11.39 -2.01
N GLU A 4 4.82 -10.35 -2.75
CA GLU A 4 4.51 -9.02 -2.20
C GLU A 4 3.34 -9.09 -1.21
N LEU A 5 2.27 -9.80 -1.57
CA LEU A 5 1.11 -9.97 -0.67
C LEU A 5 1.49 -10.75 0.60
N ARG A 6 2.34 -11.78 0.47
CA ARG A 6 2.86 -12.54 1.63
C ARG A 6 3.70 -11.65 2.54
N PHE A 7 4.53 -10.78 1.98
CA PHE A 7 5.30 -9.80 2.75
C PHE A 7 4.38 -8.85 3.53
N PHE A 8 3.42 -8.21 2.86
CA PHE A 8 2.49 -7.29 3.52
C PHE A 8 1.67 -7.98 4.60
N LEU A 9 1.20 -9.20 4.35
CA LEU A 9 0.42 -9.96 5.31
C LEU A 9 1.25 -10.38 6.54
N ARG A 10 2.50 -10.79 6.36
CA ARG A 10 3.41 -11.08 7.48
C ARG A 10 3.66 -9.83 8.33
N THR A 11 3.90 -8.69 7.69
CA THR A 11 4.09 -7.41 8.37
C THR A 11 2.82 -6.99 9.12
N ALA A 12 1.63 -7.16 8.52
CA ALA A 12 0.36 -6.87 9.17
C ALA A 12 0.13 -7.76 10.40
N LEU A 13 0.37 -9.08 10.27
CA LEU A 13 0.22 -10.03 11.36
C LEU A 13 1.22 -9.76 12.51
N TYR A 14 2.48 -9.51 12.17
CA TYR A 14 3.52 -9.17 13.14
C TYR A 14 3.19 -7.88 13.89
N THR A 15 2.74 -6.84 13.17
CA THR A 15 2.35 -5.56 13.78
C THR A 15 1.13 -5.72 14.69
N ALA A 16 0.12 -6.49 14.26
CA ALA A 16 -1.04 -6.78 15.09
C ALA A 16 -0.67 -7.54 16.37
N LEU A 17 0.22 -8.53 16.26
CA LEU A 17 0.73 -9.28 17.40
C LEU A 17 1.45 -8.36 18.39
N ILE A 18 2.36 -7.51 17.90
CA ILE A 18 3.09 -6.57 18.75
C ILE A 18 2.14 -5.55 19.37
N ALA A 19 1.14 -5.05 18.64
CA ALA A 19 0.15 -4.12 19.20
C ALA A 19 -0.57 -4.73 20.41
N VAL A 20 -0.96 -6.01 20.33
CA VAL A 20 -1.61 -6.72 21.44
C VAL A 20 -0.65 -6.93 22.60
N LEU A 21 0.57 -7.42 22.34
CA LEU A 21 1.58 -7.62 23.38
C LEU A 21 1.95 -6.29 24.06
N TYR A 22 2.10 -5.23 23.28
CA TYR A 22 2.40 -3.89 23.77
C TYR A 22 1.30 -3.36 24.68
N TRP A 23 0.04 -3.50 24.28
CA TRP A 23 -1.10 -3.09 25.11
C TRP A 23 -1.08 -3.79 26.48
N ILE A 24 -0.82 -5.11 26.49
CA ILE A 24 -0.78 -5.93 27.70
C ILE A 24 0.41 -5.58 28.60
N VAL A 25 1.58 -5.27 28.03
CA VAL A 25 2.81 -5.06 28.79
C VAL A 25 2.96 -3.60 29.24
N SER A 26 2.68 -2.65 28.35
CA SER A 26 3.00 -1.23 28.54
C SER A 26 1.84 -0.43 29.15
N TYR A 27 0.58 -0.80 28.85
CA TYR A 27 -0.62 -0.01 29.19
C TYR A 27 -0.54 1.48 28.81
N GLU A 28 0.29 1.80 27.82
CA GLU A 28 0.47 3.17 27.34
C GLU A 28 -0.45 3.45 26.15
N TRP A 29 -1.32 4.45 26.29
CA TRP A 29 -2.32 4.80 25.29
C TRP A 29 -1.72 5.28 23.96
N ALA A 30 -0.72 6.17 23.99
CA ALA A 30 -0.19 6.78 22.77
C ALA A 30 0.49 5.73 21.86
N GLY A 31 1.42 4.93 22.41
CA GLY A 31 2.04 3.83 21.67
C GLY A 31 1.03 2.79 21.17
N SER A 32 0.01 2.46 21.96
CA SER A 32 -0.98 1.45 21.58
C SER A 32 -1.89 1.91 20.44
N VAL A 33 -2.32 3.17 20.46
CA VAL A 33 -3.12 3.76 19.36
C VAL A 33 -2.31 3.81 18.08
N LEU A 34 -1.03 4.20 18.16
CA LEU A 34 -0.14 4.21 17.00
C LEU A 34 0.01 2.82 16.40
N LEU A 35 0.32 1.80 17.22
CA LEU A 35 0.48 0.42 16.76
C LEU A 35 -0.82 -0.15 16.18
N ALA A 36 -1.96 0.13 16.81
CA ALA A 36 -3.27 -0.26 16.29
C ALA A 36 -3.54 0.38 14.92
N PHE A 37 -3.23 1.67 14.76
CA PHE A 37 -3.38 2.35 13.47
C PHE A 37 -2.51 1.72 12.39
N VAL A 38 -1.23 1.43 12.67
CA VAL A 38 -0.33 0.78 11.71
C VAL A 38 -0.81 -0.64 11.36
N ALA A 39 -1.28 -1.41 12.35
CA ALA A 39 -1.83 -2.74 12.12
C ALA A 39 -3.09 -2.70 11.22
N VAL A 40 -3.99 -1.75 11.46
CA VAL A 40 -5.18 -1.55 10.63
C VAL A 40 -4.80 -1.10 9.23
N ALA A 41 -3.91 -0.12 9.08
CA ALA A 41 -3.49 0.41 7.79
C ALA A 41 -2.84 -0.68 6.91
N THR A 42 -1.93 -1.47 7.49
CA THR A 42 -1.29 -2.59 6.78
C THR A 42 -2.28 -3.71 6.45
N GLY A 43 -3.23 -4.02 7.35
CA GLY A 43 -4.31 -4.96 7.07
C GLY A 43 -5.24 -4.50 5.94
N LEU A 44 -5.63 -3.23 5.93
CA LEU A 44 -6.45 -2.63 4.86
C LEU A 44 -5.74 -2.68 3.50
N MET A 45 -4.43 -2.47 3.46
CA MET A 45 -3.65 -2.61 2.22
C MET A 45 -3.75 -4.02 1.65
N VAL A 46 -3.65 -5.06 2.49
CA VAL A 46 -3.81 -6.46 2.07
C VAL A 46 -5.22 -6.70 1.50
N VAL A 47 -6.25 -6.18 2.16
CA VAL A 47 -7.65 -6.30 1.71
C VAL A 47 -7.85 -5.58 0.38
N ALA A 48 -7.39 -4.33 0.25
CA ALA A 48 -7.51 -3.54 -0.97
C ALA A 48 -6.83 -4.24 -2.16
N PHE A 49 -5.63 -4.79 -1.94
CA PHE A 49 -4.92 -5.56 -2.94
C PHE A 49 -5.69 -6.81 -3.35
N PHE A 50 -6.22 -7.56 -2.37
CA PHE A 50 -7.03 -8.73 -2.64
C PHE A 50 -8.28 -8.38 -3.47
N VAL A 51 -9.00 -7.34 -3.10
CA VAL A 51 -10.19 -6.87 -3.84
C VAL A 51 -9.82 -6.45 -5.27
N ALA A 52 -8.76 -5.66 -5.45
CA ALA A 52 -8.32 -5.22 -6.78
C ALA A 52 -7.96 -6.40 -7.70
N VAL A 53 -7.27 -7.42 -7.17
CA VAL A 53 -6.91 -8.63 -7.93
C VAL A 53 -8.15 -9.46 -8.29
N HIS A 54 -9.16 -9.54 -7.42
CA HIS A 54 -10.37 -10.30 -7.71
C HIS A 54 -11.32 -9.54 -8.66
N ALA A 55 -11.39 -8.21 -8.54
CA ALA A 55 -12.14 -7.36 -9.44
C ALA A 55 -11.59 -7.43 -10.88
N THR A 56 -10.27 -7.44 -11.04
CA THR A 56 -9.62 -7.58 -12.35
C THR A 56 -9.74 -8.98 -12.96
N ARG A 57 -9.99 -10.02 -12.15
CA ARG A 57 -10.16 -11.41 -12.61
C ARG A 57 -11.63 -11.81 -12.88
N GLY A 58 -12.60 -10.96 -12.59
CA GLY A 58 -14.02 -11.22 -12.93
C GLY A 58 -14.70 -12.34 -12.13
N GLU A 59 -14.12 -12.81 -11.03
CA GLU A 59 -14.56 -14.03 -10.29
C GLU A 59 -15.66 -13.81 -9.23
N LEU A 60 -16.38 -12.68 -9.24
CA LEU A 60 -17.29 -12.29 -8.15
C LEU A 60 -18.68 -12.96 -8.16
N THR A 61 -18.97 -13.90 -9.06
CA THR A 61 -20.35 -14.46 -9.24
C THR A 61 -20.58 -15.93 -8.80
N ALA A 62 -19.66 -16.61 -8.12
CA ALA A 62 -19.87 -18.03 -7.76
C ALA A 62 -19.85 -18.33 -6.24
N GLY A 63 -21.02 -18.48 -5.62
CA GLY A 63 -21.39 -19.50 -4.61
C GLY A 63 -20.67 -19.59 -3.25
N THR A 64 -21.46 -19.39 -2.18
CA THR A 64 -21.12 -19.49 -0.74
C THR A 64 -20.48 -20.81 -0.29
N ARG A 65 -20.74 -21.95 -0.95
CA ARG A 65 -20.04 -23.24 -0.66
C ARG A 65 -18.60 -23.30 -1.16
N GLY A 66 -18.27 -22.52 -2.19
CA GLY A 66 -16.90 -22.35 -2.68
C GLY A 66 -16.08 -21.40 -1.81
N ALA A 67 -16.71 -20.61 -0.94
CA ALA A 67 -16.04 -19.61 -0.11
C ALA A 67 -15.22 -20.25 1.02
N LEU A 68 -15.72 -21.30 1.68
CA LEU A 68 -14.99 -22.05 2.72
C LEU A 68 -13.78 -22.83 2.14
N ARG A 69 -13.96 -23.47 0.97
CA ARG A 69 -12.89 -24.19 0.28
C ARG A 69 -11.86 -23.22 -0.32
N ARG A 70 -12.29 -22.04 -0.80
CA ARG A 70 -11.40 -20.94 -1.19
C ARG A 70 -10.71 -20.32 0.00
N ALA A 71 -11.37 -20.13 1.14
CA ALA A 71 -10.73 -19.63 2.36
C ALA A 71 -9.61 -20.58 2.82
N GLY A 72 -9.86 -21.90 2.79
CA GLY A 72 -8.82 -22.89 3.05
C GLY A 72 -7.66 -22.85 2.05
N ALA A 73 -7.94 -22.70 0.76
CA ALA A 73 -6.91 -22.56 -0.27
C ALA A 73 -6.16 -21.22 -0.19
N VAL A 74 -6.83 -20.14 0.20
CA VAL A 74 -6.26 -18.81 0.42
C VAL A 74 -5.35 -18.84 1.65
N VAL A 75 -5.76 -19.47 2.75
CA VAL A 75 -4.93 -19.70 3.93
C VAL A 75 -3.70 -20.55 3.55
N ALA A 76 -3.87 -21.65 2.83
CA ALA A 76 -2.74 -22.46 2.36
C ALA A 76 -1.76 -21.68 1.45
N ARG A 77 -2.27 -20.75 0.63
CA ARG A 77 -1.49 -19.89 -0.27
C ARG A 77 -0.79 -18.74 0.46
N VAL A 78 -1.43 -18.22 1.50
CA VAL A 78 -0.94 -17.22 2.45
C VAL A 78 0.22 -17.78 3.29
N VAL A 79 0.08 -19.03 3.76
CA VAL A 79 1.09 -19.71 4.58
C VAL A 79 2.24 -20.29 3.73
N GLY A 80 2.07 -20.39 2.40
CA GLY A 80 3.13 -20.77 1.46
C GLY A 80 3.16 -22.24 1.07
N PHE A 81 2.11 -23.02 1.37
CA PHE A 81 2.05 -24.45 1.06
C PHE A 81 1.67 -24.77 -0.40
N ALA A 82 1.24 -23.80 -1.20
CA ALA A 82 0.86 -24.01 -2.60
C ALA A 82 1.30 -22.86 -3.51
N GLU A 83 2.44 -23.05 -4.17
CA GLU A 83 2.90 -22.20 -5.28
C GLU A 83 2.29 -22.74 -6.59
N PRO A 84 1.56 -21.94 -7.40
CA PRO A 84 1.12 -22.36 -8.72
C PRO A 84 2.33 -22.38 -9.66
N ARG A 85 3.01 -23.53 -9.78
CA ARG A 85 3.94 -23.79 -10.87
C ARG A 85 3.15 -24.16 -12.12
N GLY A 86 2.53 -23.15 -12.74
CA GLY A 86 1.93 -23.28 -14.07
C GLY A 86 2.98 -23.09 -15.17
N PRO A 87 2.75 -23.60 -16.39
CA PRO A 87 3.66 -23.44 -17.54
C PRO A 87 3.97 -21.97 -17.92
N ALA A 88 3.24 -21.02 -17.34
CA ALA A 88 3.49 -19.58 -17.47
C ALA A 88 4.81 -19.09 -16.84
N GLY A 89 5.55 -19.93 -16.11
CA GLY A 89 6.87 -19.59 -15.56
C GLY A 89 8.05 -19.78 -16.53
N ALA A 90 7.83 -20.35 -17.71
CA ALA A 90 8.92 -20.76 -18.61
C ALA A 90 9.12 -19.84 -19.83
N ALA A 91 8.18 -18.95 -20.13
CA ALA A 91 8.34 -17.98 -21.21
C ALA A 91 8.82 -16.64 -20.61
N PRO A 92 9.97 -16.10 -21.05
CA PRO A 92 10.35 -14.72 -20.73
C PRO A 92 9.18 -13.83 -21.11
N LEU A 93 8.74 -12.96 -20.20
CA LEU A 93 7.72 -11.95 -20.50
C LEU A 93 8.23 -11.14 -21.70
N ALA A 94 7.68 -11.40 -22.89
CA ALA A 94 7.86 -10.58 -24.08
C ALA A 94 7.07 -9.25 -23.94
N ALA A 95 7.03 -8.71 -22.72
CA ALA A 95 6.53 -7.38 -22.45
C ALA A 95 7.62 -6.43 -22.94
N GLY A 96 7.36 -5.77 -24.07
CA GLY A 96 8.18 -4.62 -24.47
C GLY A 96 8.31 -3.71 -23.27
N LEU A 97 9.54 -3.39 -22.88
CA LEU A 97 9.81 -2.48 -21.77
C LEU A 97 9.01 -1.20 -22.03
N GLU A 98 8.05 -0.94 -21.16
CA GLU A 98 7.24 0.28 -21.22
C GLU A 98 8.21 1.47 -21.20
N PRO A 99 8.02 2.50 -22.04
CA PRO A 99 8.98 3.59 -22.15
C PRO A 99 9.24 4.20 -20.77
N ILE A 100 10.49 4.13 -20.30
CA ILE A 100 10.88 4.75 -19.03
C ILE A 100 10.65 6.26 -19.20
N PRO A 101 9.82 6.90 -18.36
CA PRO A 101 9.60 8.33 -18.47
C PRO A 101 10.94 9.05 -18.29
N LEU A 102 11.26 9.93 -19.23
CA LEU A 102 12.43 10.81 -19.14
C LEU A 102 12.26 11.77 -17.95
N GLY A 103 13.37 12.33 -17.44
CA GLY A 103 13.40 13.06 -16.18
C GLY A 103 12.26 14.06 -15.99
N SER A 104 11.62 14.03 -14.81
CA SER A 104 10.48 14.87 -14.43
C SER A 104 10.87 15.86 -13.34
N ILE A 105 10.48 17.13 -13.48
CA ILE A 105 10.74 18.19 -12.50
C ILE A 105 9.69 18.21 -11.37
N TRP A 106 8.54 17.57 -11.56
CA TRP A 106 7.42 17.60 -10.61
C TRP A 106 7.76 17.02 -9.23
N PRO A 107 8.52 15.90 -9.10
CA PRO A 107 8.93 15.39 -7.79
C PRO A 107 9.75 16.41 -6.98
N LEU A 108 10.62 17.18 -7.65
CA LEU A 108 11.43 18.21 -7.02
C LEU A 108 10.57 19.37 -6.51
N LEU A 109 9.63 19.85 -7.32
CA LEU A 109 8.69 20.90 -6.92
C LEU A 109 7.76 20.44 -5.79
N GLY A 110 7.38 19.16 -5.79
CA GLY A 110 6.60 18.54 -4.72
C GLY A 110 7.34 18.53 -3.39
N ALA A 111 8.63 18.17 -3.41
CA ALA A 111 9.48 18.24 -2.23
C ALA A 111 9.65 19.69 -1.73
N ALA A 112 9.85 20.65 -2.62
CA ALA A 112 9.93 22.07 -2.26
C ALA A 112 8.62 22.58 -1.63
N ALA A 113 7.47 22.21 -2.18
CA ALA A 113 6.16 22.55 -1.63
C ALA A 113 5.96 21.96 -0.23
N ALA A 114 6.29 20.68 -0.04
CA ALA A 114 6.23 20.01 1.26
C ALA A 114 7.14 20.69 2.29
N MET A 115 8.36 21.05 1.89
CA MET A 115 9.30 21.78 2.74
C MET A 115 8.77 23.16 3.14
N MET A 116 8.22 23.92 2.18
CA MET A 116 7.61 25.23 2.47
C MET A 116 6.43 25.13 3.42
N LEU A 117 5.57 24.12 3.25
CA LEU A 117 4.45 23.87 4.17
C LEU A 117 4.94 23.51 5.57
N GLY A 118 5.92 22.61 5.67
CA GLY A 118 6.52 22.22 6.94
C GLY A 118 7.16 23.42 7.66
N LEU A 119 7.93 24.23 6.94
CA LEU A 119 8.50 25.46 7.48
C LEU A 119 7.42 26.48 7.82
N GLY A 120 6.34 26.58 7.05
CA GLY A 120 5.24 27.50 7.34
C GLY A 120 4.45 27.15 8.59
N LEU A 121 4.37 25.88 8.96
CA LEU A 121 3.80 25.48 10.25
C LEU A 121 4.65 25.95 11.43
N VAL A 122 5.97 26.07 11.25
CA VAL A 122 6.91 26.50 12.31
C VAL A 122 7.05 28.02 12.35
N TYR A 123 7.29 28.63 11.18
CA TYR A 123 7.65 30.03 11.08
C TYR A 123 6.44 30.93 10.85
N GLY A 124 5.36 30.46 10.24
CA GLY A 124 4.09 31.17 10.15
C GLY A 124 3.36 31.08 8.80
N PRO A 125 2.11 31.59 8.75
CA PRO A 125 1.19 31.40 7.61
C PRO A 125 1.69 31.93 6.26
N TRP A 126 2.62 32.89 6.26
CA TRP A 126 3.16 33.49 5.03
C TRP A 126 3.96 32.50 4.17
N LEU A 127 4.48 31.41 4.74
CA LEU A 127 5.09 30.32 3.96
C LEU A 127 4.07 29.23 3.60
N VAL A 128 2.98 29.10 4.39
CA VAL A 128 1.94 28.11 4.15
C VAL A 128 1.16 28.43 2.87
N LEU A 129 0.72 29.67 2.70
CA LEU A 129 -0.05 30.08 1.51
C LEU A 129 0.68 29.82 0.19
N PRO A 130 1.94 30.29 -0.02
CA PRO A 130 2.67 29.97 -1.24
C PRO A 130 3.03 28.48 -1.33
N GLY A 131 3.24 27.79 -0.21
CA GLY A 131 3.41 26.34 -0.19
C GLY A 131 2.19 25.57 -0.72
N ILE A 132 0.98 25.96 -0.32
CA ILE A 132 -0.29 25.39 -0.83
C ILE A 132 -0.42 25.65 -2.33
N ALA A 133 -0.16 26.89 -2.76
CA ALA A 133 -0.22 27.25 -4.17
C ALA A 133 0.76 26.42 -5.01
N LEU A 134 2.01 26.28 -4.55
CA LEU A 134 3.04 25.48 -5.23
C LEU A 134 2.66 23.99 -5.26
N LEU A 135 2.10 23.46 -4.17
CA LEU A 135 1.62 22.08 -4.12
C LEU A 135 0.51 21.85 -5.14
N ALA A 136 -0.47 22.75 -5.22
CA ALA A 136 -1.58 22.66 -6.17
C ALA A 136 -1.09 22.68 -7.63
N ILE A 137 -0.17 23.59 -7.96
CA ILE A 137 0.47 23.66 -9.28
C ILE A 137 1.23 22.38 -9.59
N THR A 138 1.96 21.84 -8.61
CA THR A 138 2.76 20.63 -8.77
C THR A 138 1.87 19.43 -9.05
N ILE A 139 0.79 19.25 -8.27
CA ILE A 139 -0.17 18.15 -8.47
C ILE A 139 -0.83 18.26 -9.85
N TRP A 140 -1.27 19.46 -10.22
CA TRP A 140 -1.86 19.71 -11.53
C TRP A 140 -0.87 19.40 -12.67
N GLY A 141 0.37 19.87 -12.54
CA GLY A 141 1.43 19.64 -13.52
C GLY A 141 1.79 18.17 -13.68
N TRP A 142 1.88 17.45 -12.57
CA TRP A 142 2.17 16.02 -12.56
C TRP A 142 1.07 15.20 -13.24
N ILE A 143 -0.19 15.52 -12.97
CA ILE A 143 -1.34 14.82 -13.59
C ILE A 143 -1.41 15.10 -15.09
N THR A 144 -1.11 16.33 -15.51
CA THR A 144 -1.26 16.75 -16.92
C THR A 144 -0.04 16.46 -17.79
N ARG A 145 1.15 16.32 -17.20
CA ARG A 145 2.42 16.07 -17.89
C ARG A 145 3.24 15.01 -17.14
N PRO A 146 2.85 13.72 -17.25
CA PRO A 146 3.55 12.60 -16.64
C PRO A 146 4.96 12.41 -17.22
#